data_AF-A0A7G5VUN9-F1
#
_entry.id   AF-A0A7G5VUN9-F1
#
_cell.length_a   1.000
_cell.length_b   1.000
_cell.length_c   1.000
_cell.angle_alpha   90.00
_cell.angle_beta   90.00
_cell.angle_gamma   90.00
#
_symmetry.space_group_name_H-M   'P 1'
#
loop_
_entity.id
_entity.type
_entity.pdbx_description
1 polymer ?
#
loop_
_entity_poly.entity_id
_entity_poly.type
_entity_poly.pdbx_seq_one_letter_code
_entity_poly.pdbx_strand_id
1 'polypeptide(L)'
;MKSRLVDLLIVHVLRNGKKSLARRIVYGALQRIEAKHKQSGILTLEQAVGKAMPLVCVKARRVGGATYQVPQEVKPYTGINNALRWIVKYAKDRSGKSMAMKLAAEIWDAAHGTGGAIRKKEDTHRMAEANKAFAHYR
;
A
#
# COMPACT_ATOMS: atom_id res chain seq x y z
N MET A 1 -15.48 -12.02 12.21
CA MET A 1 -14.28 -11.22 11.85
C MET A 1 -13.50 -11.84 10.68
N LYS A 2 -14.08 -11.93 9.47
CA LYS A 2 -13.33 -12.25 8.25
C LYS A 2 -13.41 -11.03 7.34
N SER A 3 -12.41 -10.15 7.42
CA SER A 3 -12.27 -9.04 6.48
C SER A 3 -11.40 -9.49 5.32
N ARG A 4 -11.95 -9.41 4.10
CA ARG A 4 -11.22 -9.74 2.85
C ARG A 4 -9.92 -8.95 2.73
N LEU A 5 -9.88 -7.74 3.26
CA LEU A 5 -8.71 -6.86 3.22
C LEU A 5 -7.57 -7.39 4.10
N VAL A 6 -7.88 -7.97 5.25
CA VAL A 6 -6.90 -8.62 6.13
C VAL A 6 -6.31 -9.86 5.46
N ASP A 7 -7.14 -10.66 4.78
CA ASP A 7 -6.67 -11.83 4.03
C ASP A 7 -5.72 -11.45 2.90
N LEU A 8 -6.01 -10.37 2.16
CA LEU A 8 -5.11 -9.83 1.13
C LEU A 8 -3.79 -9.33 1.73
N LEU A 9 -3.84 -8.65 2.88
CA LEU A 9 -2.63 -8.21 3.58
C LEU A 9 -1.76 -9.41 4.01
N ILE A 10 -2.37 -10.49 4.51
CA ILE A 10 -1.67 -11.72 4.86
C ILE A 10 -0.94 -12.30 3.64
N VAL A 11 -1.56 -12.30 2.47
CA VAL A 11 -0.92 -12.75 1.22
C VAL A 11 0.29 -11.90 0.86
N HIS A 12 0.24 -10.58 1.06
CA HIS A 12 1.39 -9.70 0.81
C HIS A 12 2.53 -9.84 1.82
N VAL A 13 2.22 -10.20 3.06
CA VAL A 13 3.22 -10.46 4.11
C VAL A 13 3.82 -11.87 3.97
N LEU A 14 3.08 -12.81 3.36
CA LEU A 14 3.49 -14.19 3.14
C LEU A 14 4.85 -14.27 2.43
N ARG A 15 5.76 -15.07 3.02
CA ARG A 15 7.05 -15.39 2.42
C ARG A 15 7.31 -16.88 2.55
N ASN A 16 7.79 -17.50 1.48
CA ASN A 16 8.12 -18.92 1.40
C ASN A 16 6.99 -19.85 1.89
N GLY A 17 5.72 -19.51 1.59
CA GLY A 17 4.56 -20.33 1.95
C GLY A 17 4.17 -20.34 3.45
N LYS A 18 4.86 -19.60 4.32
CA LYS A 18 4.64 -19.63 5.78
C LYS A 18 3.38 -18.84 6.22
N LYS A 19 2.18 -19.35 5.93
CA LYS A 19 0.89 -18.65 6.18
C LYS A 19 0.57 -18.48 7.66
N SER A 20 0.95 -19.43 8.51
CA SER A 20 0.78 -19.31 9.97
C SER A 20 1.59 -18.13 10.54
N LEU A 21 2.85 -18.00 10.11
CA LEU A 21 3.72 -16.90 10.53
C LEU A 21 3.20 -15.54 10.03
N ALA A 22 2.76 -15.46 8.76
CA ALA A 22 2.20 -14.23 8.21
C ALA A 22 0.94 -13.79 8.97
N ARG A 23 0.03 -14.72 9.29
CA ARG A 23 -1.15 -14.43 10.13
C ARG A 23 -0.74 -13.87 11.49
N ARG A 24 0.22 -14.51 12.17
CA ARG A 24 0.70 -14.05 13.47
C ARG A 24 1.28 -12.64 13.42
N ILE A 25 2.01 -12.29 12.36
CA ILE A 25 2.55 -10.93 12.16
C ILE A 25 1.43 -9.92 11.96
N VAL A 26 0.46 -10.21 11.09
CA VAL A 26 -0.63 -9.28 10.76
C VAL A 26 -1.54 -9.07 11.97
N TYR A 27 -2.03 -10.13 12.61
CA TYR A 27 -2.87 -9.98 13.80
C TYR A 27 -2.10 -9.33 14.96
N GLY A 28 -0.82 -9.66 15.15
CA GLY A 28 0.04 -9.01 16.14
C GLY A 28 0.27 -7.52 15.85
N ALA A 29 0.27 -7.10 14.58
CA ALA A 29 0.33 -5.68 14.22
C ALA A 29 -0.99 -4.96 14.54
N LEU A 30 -2.13 -5.56 14.20
CA LEU A 30 -3.46 -4.98 14.48
C LEU A 30 -3.71 -4.83 16.00
N GLN A 31 -3.39 -5.86 16.79
CA GLN A 31 -3.48 -5.79 18.25
C GLN A 31 -2.59 -4.69 18.85
N ARG A 32 -1.42 -4.44 18.26
CA ARG A 32 -0.52 -3.35 18.71
C ARG A 32 -1.10 -1.97 18.43
N ILE A 33 -1.78 -1.81 17.28
CA ILE A 33 -2.48 -0.56 16.96
C ILE A 33 -3.61 -0.35 17.98
N GLU A 34 -4.41 -1.38 18.24
CA GLU A 34 -5.50 -1.34 19.21
C GLU A 34 -5.01 -1.03 20.62
N ALA A 35 -3.93 -1.68 21.07
CA ALA A 35 -3.36 -1.43 22.39
C ALA A 35 -2.78 -0.01 22.53
N LYS A 36 -2.14 0.53 21.48
CA LYS A 36 -1.47 1.83 21.54
C LYS A 36 -2.43 3.01 21.35
N HIS A 37 -3.41 2.87 20.47
CA HIS A 37 -4.27 3.96 20.02
C HIS A 37 -5.72 3.82 20.44
N LYS A 38 -6.11 2.69 21.06
CA LYS A 38 -7.49 2.38 21.49
C LYS A 38 -8.53 2.47 20.36
N GLN A 39 -8.08 2.41 19.10
CA GLN A 39 -8.91 2.40 17.90
C GLN A 39 -8.87 1.01 17.28
N SER A 40 -9.97 0.62 16.62
CA SER A 40 -10.01 -0.68 15.93
C SER A 40 -8.91 -0.77 14.87
N GLY A 41 -8.09 -1.82 14.96
CA GLY A 41 -6.98 -2.02 14.04
C GLY A 41 -7.48 -2.26 12.61
N ILE A 42 -8.66 -2.88 12.47
CA ILE A 42 -9.29 -3.15 11.17
C ILE A 42 -9.72 -1.83 10.50
N LEU A 43 -10.41 -0.95 11.24
CA LEU A 43 -10.82 0.35 10.70
C LEU A 43 -9.61 1.23 10.33
N THR A 44 -8.57 1.21 11.17
CA THR A 44 -7.33 1.93 10.88
C THR A 44 -6.66 1.42 9.60
N LEU A 45 -6.68 0.09 9.40
CA LEU A 45 -6.14 -0.52 8.19
C LEU A 45 -6.95 -0.12 6.94
N GLU A 46 -8.28 -0.10 7.02
CA GLU A 46 -9.14 0.34 5.92
C GLU A 46 -8.87 1.81 5.56
N GLN A 47 -8.74 2.67 6.56
CA GLN A 47 -8.38 4.08 6.38
C GLN A 47 -6.99 4.24 5.75
N ALA A 48 -5.99 3.49 6.24
CA ALA A 48 -4.63 3.50 5.70
C ALA A 48 -4.61 3.09 4.21
N VAL A 49 -5.32 2.02 3.85
CA VAL A 49 -5.42 1.56 2.47
C VAL A 49 -6.13 2.59 1.59
N GLY A 50 -7.22 3.19 2.07
CA GLY A 50 -7.93 4.24 1.35
C GLY A 50 -7.03 5.44 1.06
N LYS A 51 -6.22 5.87 2.03
CA LYS A 51 -5.26 6.97 1.85
C LYS A 51 -4.10 6.59 0.94
N ALA A 52 -3.56 5.38 1.04
CA ALA A 52 -2.43 4.92 0.22
C ALA A 52 -2.81 4.48 -1.21
N MET A 53 -4.11 4.34 -1.50
CA MET A 53 -4.59 3.94 -2.83
C MET A 53 -4.27 4.98 -3.90
N PRO A 54 -3.53 4.63 -4.98
CA PRO A 54 -3.37 5.49 -6.12
C PRO A 54 -4.62 5.45 -7.02
N LEU A 55 -5.09 6.62 -7.46
CA LEU A 55 -6.18 6.75 -8.43
C LEU A 55 -5.67 6.73 -9.88
N VAL A 56 -4.45 7.23 -10.07
CA VAL A 56 -3.75 7.25 -11.35
C VAL A 56 -2.42 6.53 -11.23
N CYS A 57 -2.00 5.87 -12.31
CA CYS A 57 -0.68 5.30 -12.46
C CYS A 57 -0.13 5.63 -13.83
N VAL A 58 1.16 5.42 -14.01
CA VAL A 58 1.83 5.61 -15.29
C VAL A 58 2.23 4.24 -15.82
N LYS A 59 1.92 3.98 -17.09
CA LYS A 59 2.40 2.79 -17.81
C LYS A 59 3.33 3.18 -18.94
N ALA A 60 4.37 2.39 -19.13
CA ALA A 60 5.24 2.53 -20.30
C ALA A 60 4.49 2.03 -21.55
N ARG A 61 4.41 2.86 -22.59
CA ARG A 61 3.89 2.51 -23.91
C ARG A 61 4.91 2.89 -24.97
N ARG A 62 5.19 1.98 -25.91
CA ARG A 62 6.12 2.25 -27.02
C ARG A 62 5.35 2.80 -28.21
N VAL A 63 5.75 3.96 -28.71
CA VAL A 63 5.14 4.63 -29.87
C VAL A 63 6.25 5.21 -30.73
N GLY A 64 6.26 4.90 -32.03
CA GLY A 64 7.23 5.47 -32.98
C GLY A 64 8.71 5.25 -32.61
N GLY A 65 9.04 4.13 -31.98
CA GLY A 65 10.41 3.79 -31.58
C GLY A 65 10.82 4.23 -30.16
N ALA A 66 10.16 5.24 -29.57
CA ALA A 66 10.41 5.72 -28.21
C ALA A 66 9.42 5.15 -27.18
N THR A 67 9.80 5.15 -25.89
CA THR A 67 8.96 4.67 -24.78
C THR A 67 8.43 5.85 -23.99
N TYR A 68 7.12 6.07 -24.04
CA TYR A 68 6.44 7.13 -23.30
C TYR A 68 5.79 6.60 -22.03
N GLN A 69 5.73 7.48 -21.03
CA GLN A 69 5.04 7.25 -19.79
C GLN A 69 3.61 7.79 -19.91
N VAL A 70 2.64 6.89 -20.14
CA VAL A 70 1.24 7.24 -20.35
C VAL A 70 0.47 7.13 -19.04
N PRO A 71 -0.15 8.22 -18.54
CA PRO A 71 -1.00 8.16 -17.37
C PRO A 71 -2.31 7.40 -17.67
N GLN A 72 -2.67 6.48 -16.79
CA GLN A 72 -3.90 5.69 -16.87
C GLN A 72 -4.57 5.65 -15.49
N GLU A 73 -5.90 5.63 -15.48
CA GLU A 73 -6.67 5.44 -14.25
C GLU A 73 -6.50 4.01 -13.73
N VAL A 74 -6.42 3.90 -12.40
CA VAL A 74 -6.24 2.64 -11.71
C VAL A 74 -7.60 2.07 -11.32
N LYS A 75 -7.86 0.82 -11.72
CA LYS A 75 -9.06 0.10 -11.26
C LYS A 75 -9.01 -0.08 -9.73
N PRO A 76 -10.13 0.04 -8.99
CA PRO A 76 -10.14 -0.02 -7.52
C PRO A 76 -9.42 -1.24 -6.93
N TYR A 77 -9.62 -2.43 -7.50
CA TYR A 77 -8.94 -3.66 -7.09
C TYR A 77 -7.40 -3.56 -7.20
N THR A 78 -6.90 -2.95 -8.28
CA THR A 78 -5.46 -2.77 -8.49
C THR A 78 -4.91 -1.68 -7.56
N GLY A 79 -5.71 -0.64 -7.28
CA GLY A 79 -5.37 0.40 -6.33
C GLY A 79 -5.16 -0.15 -4.91
N ILE A 80 -6.10 -0.96 -4.42
CA ILE A 80 -6.01 -1.65 -3.13
C ILE A 80 -4.77 -2.55 -3.08
N ASN A 81 -4.52 -3.33 -4.12
CA ASN A 81 -3.36 -4.22 -4.21
C ASN A 81 -2.02 -3.44 -4.18
N ASN A 82 -1.93 -2.33 -4.92
CA ASN A 82 -0.76 -1.45 -4.88
C ASN A 82 -0.55 -0.83 -3.49
N ALA A 83 -1.62 -0.34 -2.85
CA ALA A 83 -1.56 0.22 -1.50
C ALA A 83 -1.02 -0.81 -0.49
N LEU A 84 -1.60 -2.01 -0.45
CA LEU A 84 -1.16 -3.09 0.44
C LEU A 84 0.30 -3.49 0.18
N ARG A 85 0.69 -3.59 -1.10
CA ARG A 85 2.08 -3.87 -1.49
C ARG A 85 3.04 -2.78 -1.00
N TRP A 86 2.68 -1.51 -1.13
CA TRP A 86 3.51 -0.39 -0.66
C TRP A 86 3.62 -0.38 0.86
N ILE A 87 2.51 -0.52 1.58
CA ILE A 87 2.51 -0.60 3.05
C ILE A 87 3.46 -1.72 3.52
N VAL A 88 3.36 -2.92 2.96
CA VAL A 88 4.24 -4.04 3.34
C VAL A 88 5.70 -3.78 2.95
N LYS A 89 5.96 -3.15 1.80
CA LYS A 89 7.31 -2.81 1.36
C LYS A 89 7.96 -1.81 2.32
N TYR A 90 7.32 -0.67 2.56
CA TYR A 90 7.87 0.37 3.43
C TYR A 90 7.92 -0.06 4.90
N ALA A 91 7.00 -0.91 5.35
CA ALA A 91 7.11 -1.56 6.66
C ALA A 91 8.35 -2.47 6.78
N LYS A 92 8.79 -3.12 5.70
CA LYS A 92 10.03 -3.94 5.73
C LYS A 92 11.27 -3.05 5.79
N ASP A 93 11.28 -1.98 5.00
CA ASP A 93 12.40 -1.04 4.86
C ASP A 93 12.60 -0.18 6.13
N ARG A 94 11.56 -0.04 6.96
CA ARG A 94 11.62 0.71 8.22
C ARG A 94 12.60 0.10 9.23
N SER A 95 13.22 0.94 10.05
CA SER A 95 14.02 0.49 11.20
C SER A 95 13.09 -0.03 12.32
N GLY A 96 13.53 -1.09 13.02
CA GLY A 96 12.76 -1.68 14.13
C GLY A 96 13.04 -3.17 14.34
N LYS A 97 12.71 -3.67 15.53
CA LYS A 97 13.06 -5.04 15.93
C LYS A 97 12.17 -6.11 15.30
N SER A 98 10.84 -5.94 15.34
CA SER A 98 9.89 -6.96 14.86
C SER A 98 9.06 -6.46 13.68
N MET A 99 8.77 -7.35 12.73
CA MET A 99 7.93 -7.02 11.57
C MET A 99 6.52 -6.56 11.98
N ALA A 100 5.96 -7.14 13.04
CA ALA A 100 4.65 -6.73 13.56
C ALA A 100 4.66 -5.27 14.07
N MET A 101 5.75 -4.85 14.72
CA MET A 101 5.91 -3.47 15.18
C MET A 101 6.08 -2.50 14.01
N LYS A 102 6.92 -2.86 13.02
CA LYS A 102 7.12 -2.03 11.84
C LYS A 102 5.84 -1.87 11.02
N LEU A 103 5.10 -2.97 10.83
CA LEU A 103 3.83 -2.97 10.12
C LEU A 103 2.76 -2.14 10.83
N ALA A 104 2.67 -2.26 12.16
CA ALA A 104 1.75 -1.45 12.96
C ALA A 104 2.04 0.05 12.83
N ALA A 105 3.32 0.44 12.88
CA ALA A 105 3.74 1.83 12.71
C ALA A 105 3.43 2.35 11.30
N GLU A 106 3.71 1.57 10.26
CA GLU A 106 3.44 2.00 8.88
C GLU A 106 1.95 2.14 8.59
N ILE A 107 1.11 1.22 9.10
CA ILE A 107 -0.35 1.31 8.97
C ILE A 107 -0.87 2.56 9.68
N TRP A 108 -0.40 2.83 10.90
CA TRP A 108 -0.80 4.02 11.65
C TRP A 108 -0.42 5.31 10.93
N ASP A 109 0.83 5.42 10.47
CA ASP A 109 1.31 6.60 9.76
C ASP A 109 0.55 6.82 8.45
N ALA A 110 0.31 5.74 7.69
CA ALA A 110 -0.47 5.79 6.46
C ALA A 110 -1.93 6.22 6.71
N ALA A 111 -2.53 5.76 7.81
CA ALA A 111 -3.85 6.23 8.23
C ALA A 111 -3.87 7.73 8.57
N HIS A 112 -2.74 8.32 8.95
CA HIS A 112 -2.60 9.76 9.21
C HIS A 112 -2.07 10.54 8.01
N GLY A 113 -1.91 9.90 6.84
CA GLY A 113 -1.40 10.57 5.63
C GLY A 113 0.10 10.80 5.64
N THR A 114 0.84 10.03 6.43
CA THR A 114 2.32 10.10 6.52
C THR A 114 2.92 8.73 6.22
N GLY A 115 4.25 8.64 6.11
CA GLY A 115 4.96 7.40 5.87
C GLY A 115 5.34 7.15 4.41
N GLY A 116 6.06 6.05 4.18
CA GLY A 116 6.64 5.75 2.88
C GLY A 116 5.60 5.39 1.83
N ALA A 117 4.53 4.70 2.25
CA ALA A 117 3.44 4.31 1.36
C ALA A 117 2.69 5.53 0.77
N ILE A 118 2.47 6.56 1.58
CA ILE A 118 1.79 7.79 1.14
C ILE A 118 2.70 8.60 0.21
N ARG A 119 3.97 8.78 0.58
CA ARG A 119 4.95 9.44 -0.29
C ARG A 119 5.02 8.78 -1.68
N LYS A 120 4.96 7.44 -1.73
CA LYS A 120 4.96 6.72 -3.01
C LYS A 120 3.72 6.98 -3.84
N LYS A 121 2.55 7.10 -3.21
CA LYS A 121 1.32 7.51 -3.88
C LYS A 121 1.48 8.91 -4.47
N GLU A 122 1.94 9.87 -3.67
CA GLU A 122 2.14 11.26 -4.10
C GLU A 122 3.11 11.36 -5.27
N ASP A 123 4.25 10.67 -5.20
CA ASP A 123 5.22 10.61 -6.30
C ASP A 123 4.60 10.05 -7.58
N THR A 124 3.72 9.04 -7.44
CA THR A 124 3.01 8.44 -8.59
C THR A 124 2.00 9.42 -9.21
N HIS A 125 1.29 10.20 -8.38
CA HIS A 125 0.35 11.22 -8.85
C HIS A 125 1.10 12.37 -9.52
N ARG A 126 2.18 12.88 -8.91
CA ARG A 126 3.05 13.91 -9.50
C ARG A 126 3.61 13.48 -10.85
N MET A 127 4.05 12.22 -10.97
CA MET A 127 4.55 11.68 -12.23
C MET A 127 3.44 11.54 -13.28
N ALA A 128 2.22 11.20 -12.88
CA ALA A 128 1.07 11.15 -13.78
C ALA A 128 0.65 12.56 -14.26
N GLU A 129 0.70 13.56 -13.39
CA GLU A 129 0.41 14.96 -13.72
C GLU A 129 1.44 15.55 -14.68
N ALA A 130 2.74 15.30 -14.44
CA ALA A 130 3.82 15.74 -15.32
C ALA A 130 3.68 15.16 -16.75
N ASN A 131 3.17 13.93 -16.86
CA ASN A 131 2.97 13.24 -18.13
C ASN A 131 1.54 13.35 -18.68
N LYS A 132 0.71 14.26 -18.15
CA LYS A 132 -0.68 14.44 -18.58
C LYS A 132 -0.81 14.74 -20.08
N ALA A 133 0.21 15.39 -20.67
CA ALA A 133 0.28 15.65 -22.10
C ALA A 133 0.22 14.36 -22.94
N PHE A 134 0.74 13.24 -22.45
CA PHE A 134 0.76 11.95 -23.15
C PHE A 134 -0.49 11.10 -22.93
N ALA A 135 -1.52 11.61 -22.24
CA ALA A 135 -2.76 10.88 -21.97
C ALA A 135 -3.54 10.50 -23.24
N HIS A 136 -3.29 11.18 -24.36
CA HIS A 136 -3.89 10.86 -25.67
C HIS A 136 -3.42 9.52 -26.23
N TYR A 137 -2.28 8.99 -25.77
CA TYR A 137 -1.80 7.65 -26.13
C TYR A 137 -2.42 6.53 -25.27
N ARG A 138 -3.62 6.72 -24.69
CA ARG A 138 -4.28 5.71 -23.83
C ARG A 138 -4.66 4.44 -24.57
#